data_AF-A0A7V2MDC8-F1
#
_entry.id   AF-A0A7V2MDC8-F1
#
_cell.length_a   1.000
_cell.length_b   1.000
_cell.length_c   1.000
_cell.angle_alpha   90.00
_cell.angle_beta   90.00
_cell.angle_gamma   90.00
#
_symmetry.space_group_name_H-M   'P 1'
#
loop_
_entity.id
_entity.type
_entity.pdbx_description
1 polymer ?
#
loop_
_entity_poly.entity_id
_entity_poly.type
_entity_poly.pdbx_seq_one_letter_code
_entity_poly.pdbx_strand_id
1 'polypeptide(L)'
;MHIRTIWALVCILAHLPLSARADDTDNKAETEAVFASFRKYNDAMMALDEKPMAELQYTTNEGQERVSAAMIQNDLAVARLKIAAQEKFAGDAGARVGKAIGDISNDDLAHARVDFKGNIARISGVGGDGLVMIKDKGIWKFDLSGLGEMDEQQIQRQIANHRARAARTDALTDEIKAGKYESVEELIAEIPRRMN
;
A
#
# COMPACT_ATOMS: atom_id res chain seq x y z
N MET A 1 -28.55 75.12 25.43
CA MET A 1 -29.48 74.02 25.76
C MET A 1 -28.81 72.72 25.33
N HIS A 2 -28.47 71.86 26.31
CA HIS A 2 -27.90 70.49 26.25
C HIS A 2 -26.54 70.28 25.51
N ILE A 3 -25.41 69.99 26.18
CA ILE A 3 -24.97 68.72 26.83
C ILE A 3 -24.84 67.62 25.74
N ARG A 4 -23.71 66.94 25.43
CA ARG A 4 -22.65 66.30 26.24
C ARG A 4 -21.45 65.87 25.37
N THR A 5 -20.26 65.88 25.96
CA THR A 5 -19.02 65.17 25.59
C THR A 5 -19.17 63.65 25.67
N ILE A 6 -18.65 62.86 24.72
CA ILE A 6 -18.12 61.50 24.96
C ILE A 6 -16.91 61.26 24.06
N TRP A 7 -15.75 61.07 24.70
CA TRP A 7 -14.54 60.48 24.13
C TRP A 7 -14.77 58.98 23.89
N ALA A 8 -14.47 58.47 22.70
CA ALA A 8 -14.36 57.04 22.46
C ALA A 8 -12.97 56.70 21.93
N LEU A 9 -12.22 56.06 22.82
CA LEU A 9 -10.91 55.45 22.65
C LEU A 9 -10.95 54.42 21.51
N VAL A 10 -10.15 54.61 20.47
CA VAL A 10 -9.94 53.61 19.40
C VAL A 10 -8.93 52.58 19.91
N CYS A 11 -9.41 51.46 20.44
CA CYS A 11 -8.58 50.28 20.67
C CYS A 11 -8.34 49.57 19.33
N ILE A 12 -7.18 49.80 18.73
CA ILE A 12 -6.66 48.97 17.64
C ILE A 12 -6.30 47.60 18.24
N LEU A 13 -7.25 46.68 18.22
CA LEU A 13 -6.98 45.26 18.44
C LEU A 13 -6.25 44.73 17.21
N ALA A 14 -4.92 44.69 17.32
CA ALA A 14 -4.06 43.96 16.39
C ALA A 14 -4.55 42.52 16.29
N HIS A 15 -5.19 42.17 15.18
CA HIS A 15 -5.49 40.79 14.81
C HIS A 15 -4.19 40.19 14.28
N LEU A 16 -3.32 39.76 15.19
CA LEU A 16 -2.28 38.80 14.82
C LEU A 16 -2.99 37.47 14.52
N PRO A 17 -2.90 36.90 13.32
CA PRO A 17 -3.23 35.50 13.14
C PRO A 17 -2.27 34.71 14.02
N LEU A 18 -2.84 34.12 15.07
CA LEU A 18 -2.23 33.05 15.82
C LEU A 18 -1.92 31.95 14.80
N SER A 19 -0.67 31.87 14.33
CA SER A 19 -0.18 30.70 13.63
C SER A 19 -0.21 29.54 14.62
N ALA A 20 -1.37 28.91 14.71
CA ALA A 20 -1.54 27.64 15.39
C ALA A 20 -0.55 26.67 14.73
N ARG A 21 0.35 26.12 15.54
CA ARG A 21 1.02 24.85 15.26
C ARG A 21 -0.05 23.76 15.17
N ALA A 22 -0.79 23.73 14.08
CA ALA A 22 -1.58 22.58 13.67
C ALA A 22 -0.72 21.87 12.64
N ASP A 23 0.20 20.99 13.06
CA ASP A 23 0.98 20.22 12.07
C ASP A 23 1.55 18.87 12.53
N ASP A 24 1.57 18.54 13.83
CA ASP A 24 2.15 17.25 14.28
C ASP A 24 1.13 16.22 14.77
N THR A 25 0.05 16.63 15.45
CA THR A 25 -0.95 15.69 15.99
C THR A 25 -1.95 15.21 14.95
N ASP A 26 -2.36 16.08 14.01
CA ASP A 26 -3.33 15.75 12.97
C ASP A 26 -2.75 14.75 11.96
N ASN A 27 -1.43 14.82 11.71
CA ASN A 27 -0.75 13.89 10.82
C ASN A 27 -0.59 12.49 11.44
N LYS A 28 -0.47 12.35 12.77
CA LYS A 28 -0.31 11.03 13.40
C LYS A 28 -1.55 10.14 13.24
N ALA A 29 -2.75 10.70 13.47
CA ALA A 29 -3.99 9.95 13.30
C ALA A 29 -4.21 9.55 11.83
N GLU A 30 -3.89 10.47 10.92
CA GLU A 30 -4.02 10.22 9.48
C GLU A 30 -3.00 9.17 8.99
N THR A 31 -1.75 9.22 9.47
CA THR A 31 -0.73 8.19 9.21
C THR A 31 -1.19 6.82 9.69
N GLU A 32 -1.74 6.72 10.91
CA GLU A 32 -2.26 5.45 11.39
C GLU A 32 -3.44 4.96 10.55
N ALA A 33 -4.30 5.85 10.04
CA ALA A 33 -5.38 5.46 9.13
C ALA A 33 -4.85 4.89 7.80
N VAL A 34 -3.79 5.48 7.24
CA VAL A 34 -3.09 4.97 6.05
C VAL A 34 -2.53 3.57 6.33
N PHE A 35 -1.78 3.40 7.43
CA PHE A 35 -1.21 2.11 7.81
C PHE A 35 -2.28 1.07 8.13
N ALA A 36 -3.39 1.46 8.76
CA ALA A 36 -4.51 0.56 9.03
C ALA A 36 -5.14 0.02 7.75
N SER A 37 -5.30 0.86 6.71
CA SER A 37 -5.75 0.38 5.40
C SER A 37 -4.76 -0.57 4.74
N PHE A 38 -3.45 -0.27 4.81
CA PHE A 38 -2.41 -1.15 4.29
C PHE A 38 -2.41 -2.52 5.01
N ARG A 39 -2.49 -2.51 6.35
CA ARG A 39 -2.59 -3.74 7.15
C ARG A 39 -3.82 -4.58 6.78
N LYS A 40 -4.98 -3.94 6.60
CA LYS A 40 -6.20 -4.63 6.15
C LYS A 40 -6.02 -5.32 4.79
N TYR A 41 -5.30 -4.69 3.87
CA TYR A 41 -4.97 -5.30 2.58
C TYR A 41 -4.08 -6.53 2.75
N ASN A 42 -3.03 -6.43 3.57
CA ASN A 42 -2.14 -7.56 3.87
C ASN A 42 -2.86 -8.70 4.58
N ASP A 43 -3.77 -8.39 5.51
CA ASP A 43 -4.58 -9.40 6.20
C ASP A 43 -5.51 -10.13 5.21
N ALA A 44 -6.16 -9.38 4.30
CA ALA A 44 -6.97 -9.96 3.23
C ALA A 44 -6.15 -10.83 2.27
N MET A 45 -4.96 -10.36 1.88
CA MET A 45 -4.01 -11.10 1.05
C MET A 45 -3.63 -12.44 1.71
N MET A 46 -3.27 -12.44 3.00
CA MET A 46 -2.93 -13.67 3.73
C MET A 46 -4.14 -14.58 3.98
N ALA A 47 -5.35 -14.02 4.04
CA ALA A 47 -6.60 -14.77 4.08
C ALA A 47 -7.05 -15.29 2.71
N LEU A 48 -6.33 -14.95 1.63
CA LEU A 48 -6.69 -15.23 0.25
C LEU A 48 -8.07 -14.67 -0.16
N ASP A 49 -8.46 -13.52 0.40
CA ASP A 49 -9.76 -12.89 0.18
C ASP A 49 -9.67 -11.70 -0.79
N GLU A 50 -10.08 -11.94 -2.04
CA GLU A 50 -9.94 -10.96 -3.13
C GLU A 50 -10.82 -9.72 -2.95
N LYS A 51 -12.01 -9.90 -2.35
CA LYS A 51 -13.02 -8.85 -2.26
C LYS A 51 -12.53 -7.64 -1.43
N PRO A 52 -12.08 -7.80 -0.18
CA PRO A 52 -11.53 -6.69 0.59
C PRO A 52 -10.23 -6.12 -0.03
N MET A 53 -9.44 -6.91 -0.75
CA MET A 53 -8.29 -6.38 -1.50
C MET A 53 -8.75 -5.41 -2.60
N ALA A 54 -9.77 -5.80 -3.38
CA ALA A 54 -10.33 -4.95 -4.44
C ALA A 54 -10.98 -3.68 -3.87
N GLU A 55 -11.70 -3.78 -2.75
CA GLU A 55 -12.32 -2.62 -2.08
C GLU A 55 -11.31 -1.58 -1.59
N LEU A 56 -10.06 -2.01 -1.36
CA LEU A 56 -8.93 -1.17 -0.94
C LEU A 56 -8.07 -0.66 -2.11
N GLN A 57 -8.46 -0.90 -3.36
CA GLN A 57 -7.85 -0.29 -4.54
C GLN A 57 -8.78 0.78 -5.12
N TYR A 58 -8.19 1.91 -5.53
CA TYR A 58 -8.90 2.99 -6.19
C TYR A 58 -8.59 2.99 -7.68
N THR A 59 -9.64 2.81 -8.48
CA THR A 59 -9.61 2.84 -9.95
C THR A 59 -10.63 3.85 -10.45
N THR A 60 -10.39 4.44 -11.62
CA THR A 60 -11.26 5.46 -12.24
C THR A 60 -11.84 5.04 -13.58
N ASN A 61 -11.39 3.91 -14.14
CA ASN A 61 -11.87 3.37 -15.42
C ASN A 61 -11.71 1.84 -15.49
N GLU A 62 -12.38 1.22 -16.47
CA GLU A 62 -12.37 -0.23 -16.69
C GLU A 62 -10.96 -0.80 -16.96
N GLY A 63 -10.10 -0.03 -17.62
CA GLY A 63 -8.70 -0.42 -17.86
C GLY A 63 -7.93 -0.64 -16.56
N GLN A 64 -8.07 0.29 -15.62
CA GLN A 64 -7.47 0.20 -14.29
C GLN A 64 -8.09 -0.93 -13.45
N GLU A 65 -9.41 -1.18 -13.55
CA GLU A 65 -10.07 -2.32 -12.90
C GLU A 65 -9.50 -3.67 -13.37
N ARG A 66 -9.25 -3.81 -14.67
CA ARG A 66 -8.67 -5.02 -15.24
C ARG A 66 -7.22 -5.23 -14.80
N VAL A 67 -6.43 -4.16 -14.69
CA VAL A 67 -5.06 -4.22 -14.15
C VAL A 67 -5.09 -4.54 -12.65
N SER A 68 -5.97 -3.89 -11.88
CA SER A 68 -6.24 -4.15 -10.46
C SER A 68 -6.52 -5.64 -10.20
N ALA A 69 -7.41 -6.25 -10.97
CA ALA A 69 -7.70 -7.67 -10.86
C ALA A 69 -6.44 -8.54 -11.09
N ALA A 70 -5.61 -8.20 -12.09
CA ALA A 70 -4.37 -8.92 -12.34
C ALA A 70 -3.33 -8.73 -11.21
N MET A 71 -3.24 -7.54 -10.62
CA MET A 71 -2.40 -7.27 -9.45
C MET A 71 -2.82 -8.12 -8.24
N ILE A 72 -4.12 -8.15 -7.94
CA ILE A 72 -4.66 -8.96 -6.84
C ILE A 72 -4.32 -10.44 -7.04
N GLN A 73 -4.48 -10.98 -8.25
CA GLN A 73 -4.10 -12.37 -8.54
C GLN A 73 -2.61 -12.65 -8.32
N ASN A 74 -1.74 -11.70 -8.68
CA ASN A 74 -0.32 -11.78 -8.36
C ASN A 74 -0.07 -11.79 -6.85
N ASP A 75 -0.73 -10.92 -6.09
CA ASP A 75 -0.52 -10.81 -4.65
C ASP A 75 -1.06 -12.04 -3.91
N LEU A 76 -2.17 -12.62 -4.37
CA LEU A 76 -2.65 -13.92 -3.88
C LEU A 76 -1.66 -15.06 -4.16
N ALA A 77 -0.97 -15.05 -5.31
CA ALA A 77 0.09 -16.02 -5.58
C ALA A 77 1.26 -15.84 -4.59
N VAL A 78 1.65 -14.60 -4.29
CA VAL A 78 2.66 -14.31 -3.26
C VAL A 78 2.20 -14.81 -1.89
N ALA A 79 0.94 -14.62 -1.53
CA ALA A 79 0.37 -15.12 -0.27
C ALA A 79 0.46 -16.66 -0.19
N ARG A 80 0.06 -17.36 -1.25
CA ARG A 80 0.17 -18.83 -1.33
C ARG A 80 1.61 -19.31 -1.16
N LEU A 81 2.57 -18.62 -1.78
CA LEU A 81 4.00 -18.93 -1.63
C LEU A 81 4.46 -18.74 -0.18
N LYS A 82 4.11 -17.62 0.45
CA LYS A 82 4.45 -17.31 1.85
C LYS A 82 3.87 -18.37 2.81
N ILE A 83 2.61 -18.76 2.61
CA ILE A 83 1.93 -19.79 3.39
C ILE A 83 2.65 -21.14 3.22
N ALA A 84 2.91 -21.57 1.97
CA ALA A 84 3.59 -22.85 1.72
C ALA A 84 5.00 -22.90 2.33
N ALA A 85 5.76 -21.81 2.24
CA ALA A 85 7.08 -21.71 2.86
C ALA A 85 6.98 -21.79 4.40
N GLN A 86 6.03 -21.07 5.00
CA GLN A 86 5.77 -21.10 6.43
C GLN A 86 5.39 -22.50 6.92
N GLU A 87 4.52 -23.20 6.19
CA GLU A 87 4.09 -24.57 6.52
C GLU A 87 5.22 -25.57 6.39
N LYS A 88 6.07 -25.44 5.35
CA LYS A 88 7.16 -26.39 5.07
C LYS A 88 8.35 -26.23 6.01
N PHE A 89 8.78 -24.99 6.26
CA PHE A 89 10.04 -24.70 6.96
C PHE A 89 9.85 -24.16 8.38
N ALA A 90 8.61 -23.85 8.77
CA ALA A 90 8.24 -23.26 10.07
C ALA A 90 8.92 -21.90 10.36
N GLY A 91 8.78 -21.41 11.59
CA GLY A 91 9.46 -20.20 12.07
C GLY A 91 8.99 -18.93 11.37
N ASP A 92 9.91 -18.18 10.77
CA ASP A 92 9.68 -16.93 10.04
C ASP A 92 9.80 -17.10 8.50
N ALA A 93 9.80 -18.33 8.00
CA ALA A 93 10.09 -18.64 6.60
C ALA A 93 9.17 -17.90 5.61
N GLY A 94 7.87 -17.78 5.93
CA GLY A 94 6.94 -17.03 5.09
C GLY A 94 7.31 -15.55 4.96
N ALA A 95 7.73 -14.91 6.06
CA ALA A 95 8.17 -13.51 6.05
C ALA A 95 9.48 -13.33 5.27
N ARG A 96 10.44 -14.24 5.46
CA ARG A 96 11.73 -14.21 4.74
C ARG A 96 11.55 -14.37 3.23
N VAL A 97 10.66 -15.28 2.81
CA VAL A 97 10.30 -15.48 1.40
C VAL A 97 9.55 -14.27 0.83
N GLY A 98 8.58 -13.72 1.57
CA GLY A 98 7.91 -12.47 1.19
C GLY A 98 8.91 -11.35 0.91
N LYS A 99 9.85 -11.12 1.82
CA LYS A 99 10.91 -10.13 1.63
C LYS A 99 11.78 -10.41 0.40
N ALA A 100 12.13 -11.67 0.15
CA ALA A 100 12.94 -12.06 -0.99
C ALA A 100 12.25 -11.83 -2.34
N ILE A 101 10.91 -11.92 -2.41
CA ILE A 101 10.14 -11.62 -3.63
C ILE A 101 9.74 -10.14 -3.76
N GLY A 102 10.18 -9.30 -2.81
CA GLY A 102 9.89 -7.87 -2.77
C GLY A 102 8.47 -7.53 -2.30
N ASP A 103 7.86 -8.41 -1.50
CA ASP A 103 6.61 -8.12 -0.79
C ASP A 103 6.83 -7.07 0.31
N ILE A 104 5.82 -6.24 0.54
CA ILE A 104 5.86 -5.18 1.57
C ILE A 104 4.99 -5.63 2.75
N SER A 105 5.65 -5.96 3.86
CA SER A 105 5.02 -6.49 5.06
C SER A 105 4.51 -5.39 6.00
N ASN A 106 3.72 -5.81 7.00
CA ASN A 106 3.30 -4.91 8.08
C ASN A 106 4.49 -4.40 8.92
N ASP A 107 5.60 -5.15 8.97
CA ASP A 107 6.81 -4.75 9.71
C ASP A 107 7.56 -3.62 8.98
N ASP A 108 7.49 -3.59 7.64
CA ASP A 108 8.09 -2.51 6.85
C ASP A 108 7.43 -1.15 7.13
N LEU A 109 6.16 -1.16 7.56
CA LEU A 109 5.45 0.05 7.97
C LEU A 109 6.04 0.70 9.23
N ALA A 110 6.70 -0.06 10.11
CA ALA A 110 7.25 0.49 11.36
C ALA A 110 8.35 1.53 11.13
N HIS A 111 9.01 1.48 9.96
CA HIS A 111 10.05 2.41 9.55
C HIS A 111 9.61 3.31 8.38
N ALA A 112 8.35 3.20 7.96
CA ALA A 112 7.82 3.96 6.86
C ALA A 112 7.54 5.40 7.26
N ARG A 113 7.66 6.30 6.28
CA ARG A 113 7.24 7.70 6.40
C ARG A 113 6.04 7.93 5.48
N VAL A 114 5.05 8.69 5.95
CA VAL A 114 3.92 9.10 5.13
C VAL A 114 3.99 10.60 4.88
N ASP A 115 4.07 10.97 3.61
CA ASP A 115 3.99 12.37 3.16
C ASP A 115 2.60 12.63 2.55
N PHE A 116 1.88 13.60 3.10
CA PHE A 116 0.53 13.96 2.66
C PHE A 116 0.51 15.13 1.69
N LYS A 117 -0.36 15.06 0.69
CA LYS A 117 -0.70 16.16 -0.21
C LYS A 117 -2.21 16.12 -0.50
N GLY A 118 -2.98 16.84 0.32
CA GLY A 118 -4.45 16.82 0.22
C GLY A 118 -5.00 15.43 0.56
N ASN A 119 -5.76 14.84 -0.37
CA ASN A 119 -6.31 13.48 -0.23
C ASN A 119 -5.35 12.38 -0.73
N ILE A 120 -4.08 12.71 -0.99
CA ILE A 120 -3.04 11.74 -1.41
C ILE A 120 -2.04 11.56 -0.28
N ALA A 121 -1.63 10.32 -0.06
CA ALA A 121 -0.57 9.92 0.86
C ALA A 121 0.49 9.12 0.10
N ARG A 122 1.77 9.44 0.29
CA ARG A 122 2.88 8.64 -0.21
C ARG A 122 3.58 7.95 0.97
N ILE A 123 3.59 6.63 0.96
CA ILE A 123 4.34 5.80 1.91
C ILE A 123 5.74 5.57 1.33
N SER A 124 6.76 6.09 1.99
CA SER A 124 8.17 5.94 1.63
C SER A 124 8.91 5.09 2.65
N GLY A 125 10.07 4.52 2.28
CA GLY A 125 10.87 3.67 3.17
C GLY A 125 10.44 2.20 3.24
N VAL A 126 9.44 1.82 2.44
CA VAL A 126 8.89 0.45 2.32
C VAL A 126 9.40 -0.30 1.09
N GLY A 127 10.47 0.18 0.45
CA GLY A 127 11.02 -0.35 -0.80
C GLY A 127 10.57 0.41 -2.06
N GLY A 128 11.36 0.30 -3.14
CA GLY A 128 11.07 0.92 -4.44
C GLY A 128 10.88 2.44 -4.41
N ASP A 129 9.99 2.94 -5.27
CA ASP A 129 9.62 4.37 -5.39
C ASP A 129 8.57 4.84 -4.35
N GLY A 130 8.26 3.98 -3.38
CA GLY A 130 7.17 4.17 -2.43
C GLY A 130 5.80 3.81 -2.99
N LEU A 131 4.81 3.77 -2.10
CA LEU A 131 3.42 3.44 -2.42
C LEU A 131 2.55 4.68 -2.34
N VAL A 132 1.62 4.83 -3.27
CA VAL A 132 0.67 5.95 -3.29
C VAL A 132 -0.70 5.45 -2.86
N MET A 133 -1.32 6.17 -1.93
CA MET A 133 -2.69 5.94 -1.49
C MET A 133 -3.52 7.22 -1.67
N ILE A 134 -4.82 7.04 -1.90
CA ILE A 134 -5.81 8.11 -2.03
C ILE A 134 -6.94 7.90 -1.02
N LYS A 135 -7.38 8.98 -0.40
CA LYS A 135 -8.55 8.99 0.50
C LYS A 135 -9.81 9.15 -0.34
N ASP A 136 -10.58 8.08 -0.45
CA ASP A 136 -11.87 8.03 -1.13
C ASP A 136 -12.97 7.66 -0.12
N LYS A 137 -13.99 8.51 0.00
CA LYS A 137 -15.11 8.35 0.97
C LYS A 137 -14.66 8.06 2.41
N GLY A 138 -13.55 8.69 2.82
CA GLY A 138 -13.00 8.55 4.17
C GLY A 138 -12.11 7.33 4.39
N ILE A 139 -11.88 6.50 3.36
CA ILE A 139 -11.04 5.30 3.42
C ILE A 139 -9.80 5.52 2.56
N TRP A 140 -8.62 5.20 3.09
CA TRP A 140 -7.39 5.17 2.31
C TRP A 140 -7.33 3.90 1.46
N LYS A 141 -7.10 4.07 0.16
CA LYS A 141 -7.01 3.01 -0.85
C LYS A 141 -5.71 3.13 -1.62
N PHE A 142 -5.16 2.04 -2.13
CA PHE A 142 -4.04 2.08 -3.09
C PHE A 142 -4.48 2.80 -4.36
N ASP A 143 -3.74 3.84 -4.73
CA ASP A 143 -4.08 4.68 -5.87
C ASP A 143 -3.55 4.06 -7.17
N LEU A 144 -4.46 3.52 -7.99
CA LEU A 144 -4.14 3.06 -9.35
C LEU A 144 -4.47 4.11 -10.41
N SER A 145 -5.02 5.27 -10.03
CA SER A 145 -5.29 6.35 -10.97
C SER A 145 -4.01 6.95 -11.56
N GLY A 146 -2.89 6.82 -10.83
CA GLY A 146 -1.55 7.17 -11.30
C GLY A 146 -1.06 6.37 -12.52
N LEU A 147 -1.73 5.26 -12.88
CA LEU A 147 -1.49 4.56 -14.15
C LEU A 147 -1.94 5.40 -15.36
N GLY A 148 -2.77 6.43 -15.15
CA GLY A 148 -3.26 7.33 -16.17
C GLY A 148 -4.20 6.68 -17.17
N GLU A 149 -4.40 7.37 -18.30
CA GLU A 149 -5.07 6.81 -19.47
C GLU A 149 -4.08 5.91 -20.20
N MET A 150 -4.21 4.60 -19.98
CA MET A 150 -3.46 3.58 -20.72
C MET A 150 -4.25 3.17 -21.96
N ASP A 151 -3.59 3.05 -23.09
CA ASP A 151 -4.17 2.37 -24.25
C ASP A 151 -4.35 0.86 -23.99
N GLU A 152 -5.15 0.18 -24.80
CA GLU A 152 -5.43 -1.25 -24.64
C GLU A 152 -4.14 -2.09 -24.68
N GLN A 153 -3.12 -1.68 -25.46
CA GLN A 153 -1.86 -2.40 -25.53
C GLN A 153 -1.06 -2.28 -24.22
N GLN A 154 -1.05 -1.10 -23.61
CA GLN A 154 -0.46 -0.83 -22.29
C GLN A 154 -1.18 -1.63 -21.20
N ILE A 155 -2.52 -1.62 -21.20
CA ILE A 155 -3.35 -2.41 -20.26
C ILE A 155 -2.99 -3.90 -20.37
N GLN A 156 -2.96 -4.44 -21.59
CA GLN A 156 -2.65 -5.85 -21.81
C GLN A 156 -1.22 -6.21 -21.39
N ARG A 157 -0.25 -5.32 -21.61
CA ARG A 157 1.12 -5.53 -21.11
C ARG A 157 1.16 -5.59 -19.59
N GLN A 158 0.47 -4.70 -18.89
CA GLN A 158 0.43 -4.72 -17.42
C GLN A 158 -0.22 -6.01 -16.91
N ILE A 159 -1.38 -6.38 -17.47
CA ILE A 159 -2.06 -7.64 -17.12
C ILE A 159 -1.15 -8.85 -17.37
N ALA A 160 -0.48 -8.91 -18.52
CA ALA A 160 0.43 -9.99 -18.86
C ALA A 160 1.63 -10.06 -17.90
N ASN A 161 2.20 -8.92 -17.51
CA ASN A 161 3.30 -8.85 -16.56
C ASN A 161 2.90 -9.41 -15.19
N HIS A 162 1.76 -8.98 -14.65
CA HIS A 162 1.25 -9.49 -13.37
C HIS A 162 0.91 -10.98 -13.43
N ARG A 163 0.27 -11.45 -14.50
CA ARG A 163 -0.03 -12.88 -14.70
C ARG A 163 1.24 -13.72 -14.82
N ALA A 164 2.23 -13.23 -15.54
CA ALA A 164 3.50 -13.93 -15.68
C ALA A 164 4.24 -14.03 -14.35
N ARG A 165 4.23 -12.96 -13.53
CA ARG A 165 4.77 -13.00 -12.17
C ARG A 165 3.98 -13.98 -11.29
N ALA A 166 2.65 -13.91 -11.30
CA ALA A 166 1.79 -14.85 -10.56
C ALA A 166 2.11 -16.31 -10.90
N ALA A 167 2.21 -16.65 -12.18
CA ALA A 167 2.53 -18.00 -12.64
C ALA A 167 3.91 -18.49 -12.16
N ARG A 168 4.93 -17.62 -12.15
CA ARG A 168 6.25 -17.97 -11.62
C ARG A 168 6.22 -18.16 -10.10
N THR A 169 5.42 -17.37 -9.39
CA THR A 169 5.23 -17.49 -7.94
C THR A 169 4.47 -18.76 -7.56
N ASP A 170 3.42 -19.09 -8.30
CA ASP A 170 2.67 -20.34 -8.11
C ASP A 170 3.55 -21.57 -8.43
N ALA A 171 4.41 -21.50 -9.45
CA ALA A 171 5.38 -22.56 -9.73
C ALA A 171 6.33 -22.81 -8.55
N LEU A 172 6.86 -21.77 -7.91
CA LEU A 172 7.67 -21.91 -6.69
C LEU A 172 6.86 -22.55 -5.55
N THR A 173 5.58 -22.18 -5.42
CA THR A 173 4.68 -22.74 -4.41
C THR A 173 4.51 -24.25 -4.61
N ASP A 174 4.27 -24.68 -5.85
CA ASP A 174 4.12 -26.09 -6.19
C ASP A 174 5.43 -26.87 -5.98
N GLU A 175 6.58 -26.26 -6.27
CA GLU A 175 7.90 -26.85 -6.02
C GLU A 175 8.19 -27.05 -4.52
N ILE A 176 7.77 -26.13 -3.65
CA ILE A 176 7.83 -26.31 -2.18
C ILE A 176 6.98 -27.52 -1.76
N LYS A 177 5.74 -27.61 -2.26
CA LYS A 177 4.82 -28.72 -1.96
C LYS A 177 5.36 -30.06 -2.46
N ALA A 178 6.05 -30.06 -3.60
CA ALA A 178 6.74 -31.22 -4.14
C ALA A 178 8.02 -31.60 -3.36
N GLY A 179 8.44 -30.80 -2.38
CA GLY A 179 9.64 -31.04 -1.60
C GLY A 179 10.95 -30.79 -2.35
N LYS A 180 10.93 -29.95 -3.39
CA LYS A 180 12.12 -29.64 -4.21
C LYS A 180 13.24 -28.96 -3.40
N TYR A 181 12.88 -28.20 -2.38
CA TYR A 181 13.80 -27.42 -1.56
C TYR A 181 13.96 -28.04 -0.18
N GLU A 182 15.22 -28.21 0.23
CA GLU A 182 15.57 -28.77 1.55
C GLU A 182 15.55 -27.71 2.66
N SER A 183 15.67 -26.43 2.29
CA SER A 183 15.70 -25.31 3.23
C SER A 183 15.07 -24.04 2.64
N VAL A 184 14.71 -23.10 3.52
CA VAL A 184 14.21 -21.79 3.10
C VAL A 184 15.29 -20.96 2.43
N GLU A 185 16.56 -21.13 2.79
CA GLU A 185 17.72 -20.48 2.19
C GLU A 185 17.88 -20.88 0.71
N GLU A 186 17.68 -22.16 0.40
CA GLU A 186 17.72 -22.66 -0.98
C GLU A 186 16.60 -22.06 -1.83
N LEU A 187 15.38 -22.02 -1.30
CA LEU A 187 14.24 -21.37 -1.94
C LEU A 187 14.52 -19.88 -2.20
N ILE A 188 14.99 -19.15 -1.18
CA ILE A 188 15.31 -17.71 -1.30
C ILE A 188 16.38 -17.45 -2.36
N ALA A 189 17.38 -18.32 -2.47
CA ALA A 189 18.43 -18.19 -3.50
C ALA A 189 17.90 -18.39 -4.93
N GLU A 190 16.77 -19.08 -5.10
CA GLU A 190 16.16 -19.32 -6.41
C GLU A 190 15.24 -18.18 -6.87
N ILE A 191 14.62 -17.44 -5.94
CA ILE A 191 13.67 -16.36 -6.25
C ILE A 191 14.23 -15.34 -7.26
N PRO A 192 15.44 -14.76 -7.09
CA PRO A 192 15.97 -13.80 -8.06
C PRO A 192 16.22 -14.37 -9.46
N ARG A 193 16.44 -15.68 -9.59
CA ARG A 193 16.65 -16.34 -10.91
C ARG A 193 15.37 -16.52 -11.68
N ARG A 194 14.23 -16.56 -10.98
CA ARG A 194 12.91 -16.78 -11.57
C ARG A 194 12.14 -15.48 -11.76
N MET A 195 12.41 -14.47 -10.94
CA MET A 195 11.60 -13.26 -10.93
C MET A 195 12.14 -12.15 -11.83
N ASN A 196 13.41 -12.22 -12.22
CA ASN A 196 14.06 -11.33 -13.19
C ASN A 196 13.84 -11.78 -14.65
#